data_AF-A0AAU6INK8-F1
#
_entry.id   AF-A0AAU6INK8-F1
#
_cell.length_a   1.000
_cell.length_b   1.000
_cell.length_c   1.000
_cell.angle_alpha   90.00
_cell.angle_beta   90.00
_cell.angle_gamma   90.00
#
_symmetry.space_group_name_H-M   'P 1'
#
loop_
_entity.id
_entity.type
_entity.pdbx_description
1 polymer ?
#
loop_
_entity_poly.entity_id
_entity_poly.type
_entity_poly.pdbx_seq_one_letter_code
_entity_poly.pdbx_strand_id
1 'polypeptide(L)'
;MTARRPCPPAPGPLEEYAARFDDLFFSLAQRRGFREYLTGLLAPRERNKTITCLAGAEPVAGAGMPGVQRLQFFLSESPWEAELVNDRRLELLREDAATAPHDGGVIVIDDSGDRKDGTATAHVGRQWLGRYGKTDSGIVTVTTLWTDGRVYYPLHARPYTPAHHFARGRCDPAFRTKPQLAAALAARGKEAGFGCRAVVADCAYSVSDDWYLALREAGLAYVVALKPHRGTWARADQPHTPIEAAQALTWRDAKRPGDWTPVERHFRDGHTETWWAADARLGGYGPDSPCRLLVATTDPARLPEKATWYLATNLPHPDAPHATTGPHQPADLAEIVRLYGLRPWIEQSYKQIKDELGWADFPVRSDRAIRRHQTLVNCAFSFCWDQWFAPPGPLDATAPDPCPGEGPERGTRHTPPGPTALLAQGLTRHPVLAHPSHHPHPLVASMDGHGPTP
;
A
#
# COMPACT_ATOMS: atom_id res chain seq x y z
N MET A 1 -13.90 -10.44 36.86
CA MET A 1 -12.91 -10.03 35.85
C MET A 1 -11.73 -9.41 36.57
N THR A 2 -10.51 -9.90 36.37
CA THR A 2 -9.29 -9.30 36.94
C THR A 2 -9.11 -7.90 36.34
N ALA A 3 -8.82 -6.90 37.18
CA ALA A 3 -8.63 -5.52 36.73
C ALA A 3 -7.48 -5.45 35.70
N ARG A 4 -7.71 -4.80 34.54
CA ARG A 4 -6.68 -4.56 33.54
C ARG A 4 -5.61 -3.64 34.16
N ARG A 5 -4.36 -4.10 34.18
CA ARG A 5 -3.22 -3.25 34.59
C ARG A 5 -3.09 -2.06 33.64
N PRO A 6 -2.77 -0.85 34.12
CA PRO A 6 -2.53 0.30 33.25
C PRO A 6 -1.34 0.04 32.32
N CYS A 7 -1.44 0.50 31.06
CA CYS A 7 -0.35 0.45 30.10
C CYS A 7 0.43 1.77 30.15
N PRO A 8 1.78 1.75 30.12
CA PRO A 8 2.54 2.96 29.88
C PRO A 8 2.08 3.61 28.56
N PRO A 9 1.80 4.93 28.55
CA PRO A 9 1.29 5.60 27.36
C PRO A 9 2.38 5.73 26.29
N ALA A 10 1.96 5.72 25.03
CA ALA A 10 2.79 6.17 23.91
C ALA A 10 3.03 7.68 23.96
N PRO A 11 4.10 8.21 23.35
CA PRO A 11 4.38 9.63 23.36
C PRO A 11 3.38 10.43 22.52
N GLY A 12 2.91 11.54 23.08
CA GLY A 12 2.07 12.52 22.38
C GLY A 12 0.75 11.95 21.85
N PRO A 13 0.28 12.40 20.67
CA PRO A 13 -1.03 12.00 20.15
C PRO A 13 -1.12 10.53 19.73
N LEU A 14 0.01 9.82 19.69
CA LEU A 14 0.03 8.39 19.40
C LEU A 14 -0.70 7.58 20.48
N GLU A 15 -0.78 8.05 21.74
CA GLU A 15 -1.51 7.31 22.77
C GLU A 15 -3.00 7.23 22.47
N GLU A 16 -3.62 8.35 22.10
CA GLU A 16 -5.05 8.40 21.77
C GLU A 16 -5.34 7.51 20.55
N TYR A 17 -4.46 7.53 19.55
CA TYR A 17 -4.55 6.60 18.42
C TYR A 17 -4.41 5.14 18.86
N ALA A 18 -3.38 4.81 19.64
CA ALA A 18 -3.09 3.44 20.02
C ALA A 18 -4.13 2.84 20.98
N ALA A 19 -4.72 3.66 21.85
CA ALA A 19 -5.76 3.25 22.79
C ALA A 19 -7.03 2.75 22.07
N ARG A 20 -7.31 3.21 20.84
CA ARG A 20 -8.40 2.71 20.00
C ARG A 20 -8.23 1.26 19.54
N PHE A 21 -7.13 0.59 19.90
CA PHE A 21 -6.88 -0.83 19.62
C PHE A 21 -6.80 -1.69 20.89
N ASP A 22 -6.96 -1.10 22.09
CA ASP A 22 -6.69 -1.77 23.37
C ASP A 22 -7.56 -3.01 23.62
N ASP A 23 -8.77 -3.05 23.09
CA ASP A 23 -9.70 -4.18 23.20
C ASP A 23 -9.24 -5.41 22.40
N LEU A 24 -8.44 -5.21 21.35
CA LEU A 24 -7.86 -6.29 20.53
C LEU A 24 -6.68 -7.00 21.22
N PHE A 25 -6.19 -6.44 22.32
CA PHE A 25 -5.05 -6.95 23.06
C PHE A 25 -5.48 -7.44 24.45
N PHE A 26 -5.17 -8.70 24.75
CA PHE A 26 -5.61 -9.41 25.95
C PHE A 26 -4.65 -9.23 27.14
N SER A 27 -3.46 -8.68 26.92
CA SER A 27 -2.43 -8.51 27.95
C SER A 27 -1.79 -7.13 27.95
N LEU A 28 -1.23 -6.75 29.10
CA LEU A 28 -0.39 -5.54 29.22
C LEU A 28 0.77 -5.57 28.22
N ALA A 29 1.45 -6.72 28.10
CA ALA A 29 2.60 -6.88 27.20
C ALA A 29 2.23 -6.62 25.73
N GLN A 30 1.03 -7.03 25.29
CA GLN A 30 0.54 -6.76 23.93
C GLN A 30 0.26 -5.27 23.70
N ARG A 31 -0.48 -4.63 24.61
CA ARG A 31 -0.78 -3.20 24.53
C ARG A 31 0.47 -2.33 24.55
N ARG A 32 1.43 -2.68 25.40
CA ARG A 32 2.75 -2.06 25.46
C ARG A 32 3.54 -2.30 24.17
N GLY A 33 3.57 -3.55 23.70
CA GLY A 33 4.27 -3.91 22.46
C GLY A 33 3.75 -3.16 21.25
N PHE A 34 2.42 -2.97 21.13
CA PHE A 34 1.81 -2.18 20.06
C PHE A 34 2.29 -0.72 20.07
N ARG A 35 2.21 -0.06 21.23
CA ARG A 35 2.67 1.32 21.44
C ARG A 35 4.18 1.48 21.17
N GLU A 36 5.00 0.61 21.76
CA GLU A 36 6.46 0.62 21.56
C GLU A 36 6.81 0.42 20.07
N TYR A 37 6.14 -0.52 19.39
CA TYR A 37 6.41 -0.78 17.98
C TYR A 37 6.01 0.39 17.07
N LEU A 38 4.81 0.97 17.25
CA LEU A 38 4.39 2.14 16.48
C LEU A 38 5.29 3.35 16.76
N THR A 39 5.69 3.56 18.02
CA THR A 39 6.64 4.63 18.40
C THR A 39 7.95 4.49 17.63
N GLY A 40 8.53 3.28 17.61
CA GLY A 40 9.75 3.02 16.84
C GLY A 40 9.55 3.22 15.33
N LEU A 41 8.40 2.83 14.79
CA LEU A 41 8.10 2.99 13.36
C LEU A 41 7.93 4.46 12.96
N LEU A 42 7.50 5.32 13.89
CA LEU A 42 7.30 6.75 13.66
C LEU A 42 8.51 7.61 14.05
N ALA A 43 9.52 7.01 14.69
CA ALA A 43 10.76 7.68 15.01
C ALA A 43 11.53 8.12 13.74
N PRO A 44 12.34 9.19 13.82
CA PRO A 44 13.17 9.66 12.72
C PRO A 44 14.00 8.55 12.10
N ARG A 45 14.12 8.58 10.78
CA ARG A 45 14.86 7.57 10.03
C ARG A 45 16.36 7.92 9.97
N GLU A 46 17.02 7.87 11.12
CA GLU A 46 18.48 7.94 11.18
C GLU A 46 19.14 6.57 10.89
N ARG A 47 18.36 5.48 10.99
CA ARG A 47 18.80 4.09 10.78
C ARG A 47 17.67 3.25 10.17
N ASN A 48 18.01 2.07 9.64
CA ASN A 48 17.02 1.05 9.24
C ASN A 48 16.11 0.70 10.42
N LYS A 49 14.81 0.57 10.16
CA LYS A 49 13.78 0.30 11.19
C LYS A 49 13.69 -1.19 11.55
N THR A 50 14.83 -1.75 11.93
CA THR A 50 14.93 -3.12 12.47
C THR A 50 14.34 -3.19 13.88
N ILE A 51 13.93 -4.37 14.35
CA ILE A 51 13.36 -4.55 15.72
C ILE A 51 14.28 -3.96 16.81
N THR A 52 15.60 -4.10 16.66
CA THR A 52 16.57 -3.52 17.61
C THR A 52 16.49 -1.99 17.64
N CYS A 53 16.43 -1.35 16.47
CA CYS A 53 16.27 0.09 16.36
C CYS A 53 14.90 0.56 16.88
N LEU A 54 13.82 -0.20 16.59
CA LEU A 54 12.47 0.11 17.09
C LEU A 54 12.41 0.09 18.63
N ALA A 55 13.22 -0.75 19.28
CA ALA A 55 13.36 -0.79 20.73
C ALA A 55 14.26 0.32 21.31
N GLY A 56 14.78 1.23 20.48
CA GLY A 56 15.74 2.25 20.89
C GLY A 56 17.14 1.71 21.22
N ALA A 57 17.43 0.47 20.83
CA ALA A 57 18.70 -0.20 21.12
C ALA A 57 19.72 -0.04 19.97
N GLU A 58 21.00 0.00 20.32
CA GLU A 58 22.08 0.03 19.34
C GLU A 58 22.20 -1.33 18.64
N PRO A 59 22.25 -1.37 17.28
CA PRO A 59 22.41 -2.63 16.55
C PRO A 59 23.66 -3.38 16.98
N VAL A 60 23.58 -4.71 17.16
CA VAL A 60 24.68 -5.54 17.70
C VAL A 60 24.85 -5.38 19.22
N ALA A 61 25.26 -4.22 19.76
CA ALA A 61 25.56 -4.14 21.19
C ALA A 61 24.30 -4.21 22.08
N GLY A 62 23.18 -3.68 21.60
CA GLY A 62 21.90 -3.64 22.31
C GLY A 62 20.93 -4.77 21.93
N ALA A 63 21.30 -5.69 21.04
CA ALA A 63 20.39 -6.72 20.52
C ALA A 63 19.86 -7.68 21.62
N GLY A 64 20.60 -7.84 22.71
CA GLY A 64 20.20 -8.64 23.87
C GLY A 64 19.36 -7.91 24.92
N MET A 65 19.04 -6.63 24.71
CA MET A 65 18.28 -5.85 25.69
C MET A 65 16.84 -6.40 25.83
N PRO A 66 16.25 -6.38 27.05
CA PRO A 66 14.90 -6.88 27.28
C PRO A 66 13.84 -6.26 26.35
N GLY A 67 13.99 -5.00 25.95
CA GLY A 67 13.08 -4.34 24.99
C GLY A 67 13.05 -5.00 23.61
N VAL A 68 14.21 -5.40 23.10
CA VAL A 68 14.33 -6.08 21.80
C VAL A 68 13.64 -7.44 21.85
N GLN A 69 13.89 -8.21 22.90
CA GLN A 69 13.25 -9.52 23.09
C GLN A 69 11.72 -9.39 23.23
N ARG A 70 11.24 -8.37 23.94
CA ARG A 70 9.80 -8.10 24.05
C ARG A 70 9.16 -7.81 22.70
N LEU A 71 9.75 -6.92 21.89
CA LEU A 71 9.21 -6.61 20.56
C LEU A 71 9.28 -7.81 19.60
N GLN A 72 10.35 -8.61 19.69
CA GLN A 72 10.45 -9.85 18.92
C GLN A 72 9.31 -10.81 19.30
N PHE A 73 9.09 -11.06 20.59
CA PHE A 73 8.01 -11.92 21.08
C PHE A 73 6.63 -11.36 20.71
N PHE A 74 6.42 -10.04 20.85
CA PHE A 74 5.21 -9.36 20.44
C PHE A 74 4.91 -9.63 18.96
N LEU A 75 5.91 -9.53 18.10
CA LEU A 75 5.75 -9.69 16.67
C LEU A 75 5.59 -11.17 16.24
N SER A 76 6.36 -12.11 16.81
CA SER A 76 6.38 -13.50 16.32
C SER A 76 5.46 -14.46 17.09
N GLU A 77 5.42 -14.38 18.41
CA GLU A 77 4.81 -15.42 19.26
C GLU A 77 3.48 -15.00 19.90
N SER A 78 3.39 -13.74 20.33
CA SER A 78 2.25 -13.22 21.10
C SER A 78 0.92 -13.48 20.40
N PRO A 79 -0.17 -13.88 21.08
CA PRO A 79 -1.42 -14.30 20.43
C PRO A 79 -2.35 -13.10 20.14
N TRP A 80 -2.04 -12.29 19.13
CA TRP A 80 -2.93 -11.26 18.58
C TRP A 80 -3.06 -11.37 17.06
N GLU A 81 -4.21 -11.06 16.49
CA GLU A 81 -4.47 -11.33 15.08
C GLU A 81 -4.26 -10.07 14.22
N ALA A 82 -3.40 -10.18 13.20
CA ALA A 82 -3.05 -9.06 12.33
C ALA A 82 -4.27 -8.54 11.56
N GLU A 83 -5.15 -9.44 11.14
CA GLU A 83 -6.36 -9.08 10.41
C GLU A 83 -7.31 -8.24 11.27
N LEU A 84 -7.49 -8.55 12.56
CA LEU A 84 -8.33 -7.73 13.45
C LEU A 84 -7.79 -6.32 13.66
N VAL A 85 -6.45 -6.19 13.77
CA VAL A 85 -5.80 -4.87 13.85
C VAL A 85 -5.97 -4.11 12.53
N ASN A 86 -5.85 -4.78 11.39
CA ASN A 86 -6.11 -4.16 10.10
C ASN A 86 -7.57 -3.72 9.94
N ASP A 87 -8.52 -4.57 10.34
CA ASP A 87 -9.96 -4.27 10.25
C ASP A 87 -10.33 -3.07 11.13
N ARG A 88 -9.82 -2.98 12.38
CA ARG A 88 -9.98 -1.79 13.23
C ARG A 88 -9.34 -0.54 12.61
N ARG A 89 -8.15 -0.66 12.01
CA ARG A 89 -7.52 0.46 11.31
C ARG A 89 -8.39 0.97 10.16
N LEU A 90 -8.99 0.06 9.40
CA LEU A 90 -9.89 0.39 8.31
C LEU A 90 -11.22 0.99 8.79
N GLU A 91 -11.77 0.50 9.90
CA GLU A 91 -12.92 1.08 10.60
C GLU A 91 -12.65 2.55 10.95
N LEU A 92 -11.53 2.84 11.61
CA LEU A 92 -11.16 4.22 11.99
C LEU A 92 -11.02 5.14 10.76
N LEU A 93 -10.43 4.67 9.67
CA LEU A 93 -10.30 5.46 8.42
C LEU A 93 -11.66 5.73 7.76
N ARG A 94 -12.64 4.83 7.94
CA ARG A 94 -14.00 5.01 7.41
C ARG A 94 -14.83 5.96 8.26
N GLU A 95 -14.61 5.98 9.57
CA GLU A 95 -15.35 6.83 10.51
C GLU A 95 -14.90 8.29 10.46
N ASP A 96 -13.63 8.55 10.11
CA ASP A 96 -13.11 9.90 9.93
C ASP A 96 -13.53 10.49 8.57
N ALA A 97 -14.29 11.59 8.58
CA ALA A 97 -14.78 12.27 7.37
C ALA A 97 -13.67 12.75 6.42
N ALA A 98 -12.46 13.00 6.91
CA ALA A 98 -11.33 13.41 6.08
C ALA A 98 -10.75 12.25 5.28
N THR A 99 -10.84 11.02 5.79
CA THR A 99 -10.30 9.81 5.14
C THR A 99 -11.37 8.85 4.62
N ALA A 100 -12.65 9.08 4.95
CA ALA A 100 -13.75 8.18 4.62
C ALA A 100 -13.84 7.91 3.11
N PRO A 101 -13.98 6.62 2.72
CA PRO A 101 -14.06 6.27 1.31
C PRO A 101 -15.41 6.67 0.71
N HIS A 102 -15.43 6.83 -0.61
CA HIS A 102 -16.63 7.11 -1.39
C HIS A 102 -16.57 6.47 -2.77
N ASP A 103 -17.73 6.36 -3.44
CA ASP A 103 -17.85 5.65 -4.72
C ASP A 103 -17.10 6.30 -5.88
N GLY A 104 -16.68 7.56 -5.78
CA GLY A 104 -15.81 8.22 -6.78
C GLY A 104 -14.32 7.85 -6.72
N GLY A 105 -13.85 7.18 -5.66
CA GLY A 105 -12.45 6.78 -5.48
C GLY A 105 -12.09 5.50 -6.23
N VAL A 106 -10.85 5.05 -6.13
CA VAL A 106 -10.39 3.78 -6.75
C VAL A 106 -9.73 2.86 -5.74
N ILE A 107 -9.79 1.56 -6.01
CA ILE A 107 -8.92 0.57 -5.37
C ILE A 107 -7.79 0.25 -6.34
N VAL A 108 -6.59 0.71 -6.03
CA VAL A 108 -5.38 0.42 -6.80
C VAL A 108 -4.77 -0.89 -6.34
N ILE A 109 -4.31 -1.69 -7.30
CA ILE A 109 -3.62 -2.97 -7.08
C ILE A 109 -2.23 -2.89 -7.66
N ASP A 110 -1.26 -3.30 -6.84
CA ASP A 110 0.13 -3.44 -7.26
C ASP A 110 0.86 -4.43 -6.35
N ASP A 111 2.01 -4.94 -6.79
CA ASP A 111 2.89 -5.72 -5.94
C ASP A 111 4.28 -5.09 -5.76
N SER A 112 4.84 -5.36 -4.60
CA SER A 112 6.17 -4.89 -4.24
C SER A 112 7.05 -6.07 -3.86
N GLY A 113 8.20 -6.18 -4.52
CA GLY A 113 9.25 -7.15 -4.20
C GLY A 113 10.31 -6.58 -3.26
N ASP A 114 10.60 -7.31 -2.18
CA ASP A 114 11.68 -7.05 -1.25
C ASP A 114 12.70 -8.18 -1.35
N ARG A 115 13.95 -7.82 -1.68
CA ARG A 115 15.03 -8.80 -1.84
C ARG A 115 15.31 -9.50 -0.52
N LYS A 116 15.50 -10.82 -0.57
CA LYS A 116 15.91 -11.63 0.58
C LYS A 116 16.97 -12.64 0.14
N ASP A 117 18.03 -12.71 0.92
CA ASP A 117 19.07 -13.72 0.74
C ASP A 117 18.73 -14.97 1.60
N GLY A 118 18.91 -16.16 1.04
CA GLY A 118 18.61 -17.44 1.69
C GLY A 118 17.18 -17.97 1.48
N THR A 119 16.88 -19.12 2.09
CA THR A 119 15.65 -19.90 1.86
C THR A 119 14.76 -20.06 3.10
N ALA A 120 15.22 -19.57 4.26
CA ALA A 120 14.57 -19.81 5.55
C ALA A 120 13.41 -18.85 5.87
N THR A 121 13.19 -17.84 5.03
CA THR A 121 12.12 -16.86 5.20
C THR A 121 10.87 -17.32 4.45
N ALA A 122 9.71 -17.28 5.09
CA ALA A 122 8.45 -17.62 4.46
C ALA A 122 8.25 -16.80 3.18
N HIS A 123 7.64 -17.42 2.17
CA HIS A 123 7.32 -16.83 0.86
C HIS A 123 8.51 -16.47 -0.03
N VAL A 124 9.74 -16.68 0.43
CA VAL A 124 10.92 -16.39 -0.37
C VAL A 124 10.94 -17.27 -1.62
N GLY A 125 11.30 -16.69 -2.74
CA GLY A 125 11.47 -17.42 -4.00
C GLY A 125 12.08 -16.53 -5.07
N ARG A 126 12.48 -17.15 -6.18
CA ARG A 126 12.90 -16.39 -7.37
C ARG A 126 11.68 -15.80 -8.04
N GLN A 127 11.57 -14.47 -7.99
CA GLN A 127 10.43 -13.71 -8.46
C GLN A 127 10.91 -12.45 -9.17
N TRP A 128 10.10 -11.92 -10.09
CA TRP A 128 10.35 -10.58 -10.63
C TRP A 128 10.23 -9.56 -9.50
N LEU A 129 11.31 -8.83 -9.19
CA LEU A 129 11.32 -7.79 -8.19
C LEU A 129 11.29 -6.44 -8.88
N GLY A 130 10.10 -5.82 -8.95
CA GLY A 130 9.85 -4.59 -9.71
C GLY A 130 10.87 -3.47 -9.43
N ARG A 131 11.18 -3.22 -8.15
CA ARG A 131 12.18 -2.23 -7.71
C ARG A 131 13.57 -2.43 -8.33
N TYR A 132 13.97 -3.69 -8.56
CA TYR A 132 15.30 -4.03 -9.05
C TYR A 132 15.32 -4.34 -10.56
N GLY A 133 14.16 -4.35 -11.22
CA GLY A 133 14.04 -4.61 -12.65
C GLY A 133 14.57 -5.98 -13.08
N LYS A 134 14.53 -6.98 -12.21
CA LYS A 134 15.07 -8.33 -12.48
C LYS A 134 14.40 -9.42 -11.66
N THR A 135 14.55 -10.66 -12.12
CA THR A 135 14.16 -11.84 -11.36
C THR A 135 15.25 -12.23 -10.37
N ASP A 136 14.97 -12.10 -9.07
CA ASP A 136 15.91 -12.41 -7.99
C ASP A 136 15.18 -13.07 -6.80
N SER A 137 15.94 -13.51 -5.80
CA SER A 137 15.39 -14.06 -4.56
C SER A 137 14.75 -12.96 -3.71
N GLY A 138 13.47 -13.13 -3.37
CA GLY A 138 12.77 -12.16 -2.54
C GLY A 138 11.36 -12.59 -2.17
N ILE A 139 10.72 -11.73 -1.39
CA ILE A 139 9.31 -11.82 -1.02
C ILE A 139 8.58 -10.77 -1.85
N VAL A 140 7.46 -11.15 -2.45
CA VAL A 140 6.59 -10.20 -3.13
C VAL A 140 5.31 -10.08 -2.33
N THR A 141 4.89 -8.84 -2.03
CA THR A 141 3.64 -8.55 -1.33
C THR A 141 2.68 -7.88 -2.28
N VAL A 142 1.50 -8.47 -2.44
CA VAL A 142 0.38 -7.89 -3.19
C VAL A 142 -0.36 -6.95 -2.26
N THR A 143 -0.58 -5.71 -2.71
CA THR A 143 -1.24 -4.67 -1.92
C THR A 143 -2.44 -4.13 -2.67
N THR A 144 -3.50 -3.83 -1.93
CA THR A 144 -4.62 -2.99 -2.37
C THR A 144 -4.53 -1.67 -1.65
N LEU A 145 -4.78 -0.56 -2.34
CA LEU A 145 -4.76 0.79 -1.79
C LEU A 145 -6.01 1.52 -2.23
N TRP A 146 -6.67 2.24 -1.33
CA TRP A 146 -7.75 3.15 -1.68
C TRP A 146 -7.22 4.56 -1.87
N THR A 147 -7.73 5.28 -2.86
CA THR A 147 -7.42 6.70 -3.08
C THR A 147 -8.53 7.43 -3.84
N ASP A 148 -8.76 8.69 -3.50
CA ASP A 148 -9.56 9.66 -4.27
C ASP A 148 -8.67 10.73 -4.96
N GLY A 149 -7.35 10.64 -4.78
CA GLY A 149 -6.37 11.63 -5.23
C GLY A 149 -6.07 12.72 -4.20
N ARG A 150 -6.87 12.84 -3.15
CA ARG A 150 -6.64 13.74 -2.00
C ARG A 150 -5.98 12.97 -0.85
N VAL A 151 -6.50 11.79 -0.54
CA VAL A 151 -5.95 10.87 0.45
C VAL A 151 -5.71 9.51 -0.18
N TYR A 152 -4.78 8.75 0.40
CA TYR A 152 -4.51 7.39 -0.05
C TYR A 152 -3.98 6.54 1.09
N TYR A 153 -4.37 5.28 1.16
CA TYR A 153 -3.88 4.35 2.18
C TYR A 153 -4.02 2.90 1.76
N PRO A 154 -3.07 2.02 2.15
CA PRO A 154 -3.22 0.58 1.93
C PRO A 154 -4.48 0.05 2.63
N LEU A 155 -5.28 -0.73 1.94
CA LEU A 155 -6.39 -1.49 2.52
C LEU A 155 -5.90 -2.83 3.08
N HIS A 156 -5.24 -3.60 2.22
CA HIS A 156 -4.73 -4.92 2.56
C HIS A 156 -3.37 -5.14 1.92
N ALA A 157 -2.52 -5.89 2.61
CA ALA A 157 -1.26 -6.37 2.09
C ALA A 157 -1.08 -7.84 2.43
N ARG A 158 -0.73 -8.65 1.43
CA ARG A 158 -0.53 -10.09 1.63
C ARG A 158 0.70 -10.59 0.86
N PRO A 159 1.68 -11.20 1.55
CA PRO A 159 2.78 -11.87 0.88
C PRO A 159 2.24 -12.95 -0.06
N TYR A 160 2.73 -12.95 -1.31
CA TYR A 160 2.45 -14.00 -2.27
C TYR A 160 3.38 -15.19 -2.02
N THR A 161 2.78 -16.37 -1.88
CA THR A 161 3.49 -17.63 -1.69
C THR A 161 3.70 -18.33 -3.03
N PRO A 162 4.96 -18.52 -3.50
CA PRO A 162 5.21 -19.24 -4.75
C PRO A 162 4.77 -20.70 -4.69
N ALA A 163 4.34 -21.25 -5.84
CA ALA A 163 3.80 -22.60 -5.95
C ALA A 163 4.70 -23.71 -5.35
N HIS A 164 6.02 -23.57 -5.38
CA HIS A 164 6.96 -24.58 -4.85
C HIS A 164 6.93 -24.72 -3.32
N HIS A 165 6.27 -23.82 -2.59
CA HIS A 165 6.01 -23.97 -1.15
C HIS A 165 4.81 -24.89 -0.86
N PHE A 166 4.03 -25.26 -1.87
CA PHE A 166 2.85 -26.12 -1.74
C PHE A 166 3.15 -27.54 -2.22
N ALA A 167 2.62 -28.54 -1.52
CA ALA A 167 2.86 -29.96 -1.80
C ALA A 167 2.42 -30.36 -3.22
N ARG A 168 1.33 -29.76 -3.73
CA ARG A 168 0.80 -30.01 -5.09
C ARG A 168 1.14 -28.90 -6.08
N GLY A 169 2.07 -28.00 -5.74
CA GLY A 169 2.47 -26.92 -6.64
C GLY A 169 1.28 -26.04 -7.04
N ARG A 170 1.14 -25.79 -8.35
CA ARG A 170 0.04 -24.98 -8.91
C ARG A 170 -1.33 -25.64 -8.79
N CYS A 171 -1.39 -26.96 -8.60
CA CYS A 171 -2.63 -27.72 -8.44
C CYS A 171 -3.09 -27.80 -6.98
N ASP A 172 -2.37 -27.16 -6.06
CA ASP A 172 -2.75 -27.12 -4.65
C ASP A 172 -3.99 -26.23 -4.47
N PRO A 173 -5.06 -26.70 -3.79
CA PRO A 173 -6.26 -25.90 -3.58
C PRO A 173 -6.02 -24.65 -2.73
N ALA A 174 -4.93 -24.58 -1.96
CA ALA A 174 -4.54 -23.38 -1.23
C ALA A 174 -3.68 -22.41 -2.07
N PHE A 175 -3.14 -22.84 -3.20
CA PHE A 175 -2.37 -21.97 -4.09
C PHE A 175 -3.29 -20.93 -4.74
N ARG A 176 -2.83 -19.69 -4.78
CA ARG A 176 -3.48 -18.59 -5.49
C ARG A 176 -2.41 -17.90 -6.31
N THR A 177 -2.71 -17.61 -7.59
CA THR A 177 -1.85 -16.74 -8.39
C THR A 177 -1.89 -15.31 -7.85
N LYS A 178 -0.92 -14.46 -8.20
CA LYS A 178 -0.95 -13.05 -7.81
C LYS A 178 -2.23 -12.33 -8.26
N PRO A 179 -2.75 -12.52 -9.50
CA PRO A 179 -4.06 -12.00 -9.85
C PRO A 179 -5.18 -12.56 -8.98
N GLN A 180 -5.31 -13.87 -8.78
CA GLN A 180 -6.38 -14.39 -7.90
C GLN A 180 -6.31 -13.81 -6.47
N LEU A 181 -5.10 -13.65 -5.94
CA LEU A 181 -4.82 -13.02 -4.66
C LEU A 181 -5.27 -11.55 -4.64
N ALA A 182 -4.88 -10.76 -5.63
CA ALA A 182 -5.24 -9.34 -5.72
C ALA A 182 -6.76 -9.12 -5.84
N ALA A 183 -7.47 -9.98 -6.58
CA ALA A 183 -8.91 -9.81 -6.82
C ALA A 183 -9.66 -10.09 -5.52
N ALA A 184 -9.24 -11.12 -4.78
CA ALA A 184 -9.77 -11.41 -3.46
C ALA A 184 -9.53 -10.26 -2.46
N LEU A 185 -8.37 -9.60 -2.51
CA LEU A 185 -8.10 -8.44 -1.64
C LEU A 185 -8.95 -7.23 -2.01
N ALA A 186 -9.20 -7.00 -3.31
CA ALA A 186 -10.06 -5.90 -3.77
C ALA A 186 -11.52 -6.15 -3.41
N ALA A 187 -12.01 -7.39 -3.60
CA ALA A 187 -13.33 -7.81 -3.15
C ALA A 187 -13.51 -7.59 -1.65
N ARG A 188 -12.52 -8.00 -0.84
CA ARG A 188 -12.54 -7.76 0.61
C ARG A 188 -12.58 -6.27 0.95
N GLY A 189 -11.86 -5.41 0.21
CA GLY A 189 -11.94 -3.95 0.37
C GLY A 189 -13.37 -3.43 0.18
N LYS A 190 -14.02 -3.86 -0.90
CA LYS A 190 -15.41 -3.51 -1.17
C LYS A 190 -16.38 -4.04 -0.11
N GLU A 191 -16.23 -5.30 0.30
CA GLU A 191 -17.03 -5.92 1.38
C GLU A 191 -16.84 -5.19 2.71
N ALA A 192 -15.63 -4.68 2.96
CA ALA A 192 -15.30 -3.84 4.11
C ALA A 192 -15.74 -2.38 3.94
N GLY A 193 -16.63 -2.06 2.99
CA GLY A 193 -17.27 -0.75 2.83
C GLY A 193 -16.39 0.32 2.19
N PHE A 194 -15.29 -0.03 1.54
CA PHE A 194 -14.50 0.90 0.74
C PHE A 194 -15.10 0.99 -0.66
N GLY A 195 -16.07 1.88 -0.82
CA GLY A 195 -16.68 2.21 -2.11
C GLY A 195 -15.62 2.65 -3.13
N CYS A 196 -15.79 2.23 -4.38
CA CYS A 196 -14.88 2.61 -5.46
C CYS A 196 -15.58 2.58 -6.82
N ARG A 197 -15.16 3.50 -7.69
CA ARG A 197 -15.63 3.60 -9.06
C ARG A 197 -15.07 2.49 -9.93
N ALA A 198 -13.82 2.13 -9.68
CA ALA A 198 -13.12 1.03 -10.35
C ALA A 198 -11.94 0.52 -9.52
N VAL A 199 -11.59 -0.74 -9.77
CA VAL A 199 -10.28 -1.29 -9.47
C VAL A 199 -9.30 -0.88 -10.57
N VAL A 200 -8.12 -0.39 -10.19
CA VAL A 200 -7.09 0.07 -11.12
C VAL A 200 -5.83 -0.76 -10.97
N ALA A 201 -5.27 -1.25 -12.08
CA ALA A 201 -4.07 -2.09 -12.06
C ALA A 201 -3.21 -1.91 -13.31
N ASP A 202 -1.94 -2.29 -13.21
CA ASP A 202 -1.02 -2.29 -14.36
C ASP A 202 -1.19 -3.53 -15.26
N CYS A 203 -0.38 -3.60 -16.31
CA CYS A 203 -0.42 -4.72 -17.26
C CYS A 203 0.17 -6.03 -16.74
N ALA A 204 0.81 -6.05 -15.56
CA ALA A 204 1.26 -7.29 -14.94
C ALA A 204 0.07 -8.13 -14.43
N TYR A 205 -1.06 -7.49 -14.14
CA TYR A 205 -2.30 -8.15 -13.73
C TYR A 205 -3.22 -8.52 -14.90
N SER A 206 -3.02 -7.93 -16.09
CA SER A 206 -3.86 -8.16 -17.28
C SER A 206 -3.50 -9.43 -18.10
N VAL A 207 -2.97 -10.46 -17.44
CA VAL A 207 -2.29 -11.60 -18.11
C VAL A 207 -3.17 -12.82 -18.34
N SER A 208 -4.26 -13.00 -17.58
CA SER A 208 -5.15 -14.16 -17.68
C SER A 208 -6.62 -13.77 -17.58
N ASP A 209 -7.49 -14.51 -18.26
CA ASP A 209 -8.94 -14.25 -18.23
C ASP A 209 -9.54 -14.50 -16.84
N ASP A 210 -8.97 -15.41 -16.05
CA ASP A 210 -9.36 -15.69 -14.65
C ASP A 210 -9.36 -14.43 -13.76
N TRP A 211 -8.47 -13.48 -14.05
CA TRP A 211 -8.40 -12.22 -13.31
C TRP A 211 -9.65 -11.37 -13.56
N TYR A 212 -9.99 -11.19 -14.84
CA TYR A 212 -11.17 -10.45 -15.25
C TYR A 212 -12.45 -11.13 -14.75
N LEU A 213 -12.49 -12.46 -14.77
CA LEU A 213 -13.61 -13.22 -14.23
C LEU A 213 -13.78 -12.98 -12.73
N ALA A 214 -12.70 -13.07 -11.95
CA ALA A 214 -12.75 -12.85 -10.50
C ALA A 214 -13.23 -11.43 -10.13
N LEU A 215 -12.81 -10.40 -10.88
CA LEU A 215 -13.31 -9.03 -10.67
C LEU A 215 -14.80 -8.91 -11.03
N ARG A 216 -15.25 -9.54 -12.12
CA ARG A 216 -16.68 -9.54 -12.50
C ARG A 216 -17.55 -10.30 -11.50
N GLU A 217 -17.09 -11.44 -10.99
CA GLU A 217 -17.78 -12.23 -9.96
C GLU A 217 -17.91 -11.43 -8.65
N ALA A 218 -16.91 -10.61 -8.30
CA ALA A 218 -16.97 -9.67 -7.18
C ALA A 218 -17.82 -8.41 -7.47
N GLY A 219 -18.37 -8.28 -8.67
CA GLY A 219 -19.11 -7.10 -9.13
C GLY A 219 -18.26 -5.83 -9.10
N LEU A 220 -16.96 -5.94 -9.37
CA LEU A 220 -16.03 -4.82 -9.41
C LEU A 220 -15.87 -4.32 -10.84
N ALA A 221 -16.10 -3.02 -11.03
CA ALA A 221 -15.66 -2.34 -12.23
C ALA A 221 -14.12 -2.26 -12.22
N TYR A 222 -13.48 -2.20 -13.39
CA TYR A 222 -12.03 -2.09 -13.48
C TYR A 222 -11.56 -1.18 -14.62
N VAL A 223 -10.36 -0.62 -14.45
CA VAL A 223 -9.57 0.03 -15.50
C VAL A 223 -8.14 -0.50 -15.38
N VAL A 224 -7.73 -1.35 -16.31
CA VAL A 224 -6.42 -2.03 -16.26
C VAL A 224 -5.61 -1.75 -17.51
N ALA A 225 -4.31 -1.53 -17.35
CA ALA A 225 -3.43 -1.39 -18.50
C ALA A 225 -3.20 -2.70 -19.23
N LEU A 226 -3.02 -2.63 -20.54
CA LEU A 226 -2.63 -3.72 -21.41
C LEU A 226 -1.23 -3.45 -21.97
N LYS A 227 -0.50 -4.51 -22.27
CA LYS A 227 0.73 -4.39 -23.08
C LYS A 227 0.37 -3.98 -24.51
N PRO A 228 1.13 -3.08 -25.16
CA PRO A 228 0.86 -2.62 -26.52
C PRO A 228 0.80 -3.78 -27.52
N HIS A 229 1.64 -4.80 -27.33
CA HIS A 229 1.75 -5.98 -28.19
C HIS A 229 1.00 -7.21 -27.64
N ARG A 230 0.01 -7.02 -26.76
CA ARG A 230 -0.82 -8.13 -26.29
C ARG A 230 -1.67 -8.65 -27.46
N GLY A 231 -1.21 -9.75 -28.06
CA GLY A 231 -1.92 -10.41 -29.15
C GLY A 231 -3.31 -10.89 -28.73
N THR A 232 -4.28 -10.70 -29.63
CA THR A 232 -5.59 -11.33 -29.54
C THR A 232 -5.93 -12.02 -30.86
N TRP A 233 -6.90 -12.92 -30.82
CA TRP A 233 -7.45 -13.50 -32.04
C TRP A 233 -8.36 -12.47 -32.71
N ALA A 234 -8.09 -12.17 -33.98
CA ALA A 234 -8.87 -11.28 -34.82
C ALA A 234 -8.87 -11.82 -36.26
N ARG A 235 -9.72 -11.25 -37.13
CA ARG A 235 -9.65 -11.54 -38.57
C ARG A 235 -8.38 -10.95 -39.16
N ALA A 236 -7.89 -11.53 -40.25
CA ALA A 236 -6.61 -11.15 -40.85
C ALA A 236 -6.52 -9.67 -41.27
N ASP A 237 -7.65 -9.03 -41.59
CA ASP A 237 -7.77 -7.63 -41.99
C ASP A 237 -8.02 -6.67 -40.81
N GLN A 238 -8.08 -7.18 -39.59
CA GLN A 238 -8.36 -6.42 -38.37
C GLN A 238 -7.09 -6.27 -37.52
N PRO A 239 -7.05 -5.29 -36.60
CA PRO A 239 -5.99 -5.20 -35.60
C PRO A 239 -5.89 -6.46 -34.74
N HIS A 240 -4.67 -6.87 -34.43
CA HIS A 240 -4.35 -8.03 -33.57
C HIS A 240 -3.77 -7.62 -32.22
N THR A 241 -3.35 -6.36 -32.08
CA THR A 241 -2.77 -5.82 -30.84
C THR A 241 -3.36 -4.45 -30.47
N PRO A 242 -3.29 -4.03 -29.19
CA PRO A 242 -3.74 -2.70 -28.77
C PRO A 242 -3.09 -1.55 -29.54
N ILE A 243 -1.79 -1.66 -29.87
CA ILE A 243 -1.10 -0.62 -30.66
C ILE A 243 -1.60 -0.57 -32.11
N GLU A 244 -1.85 -1.72 -32.75
CA GLU A 244 -2.46 -1.75 -34.10
C GLU A 244 -3.87 -1.16 -34.07
N ALA A 245 -4.64 -1.45 -33.02
CA ALA A 245 -5.98 -0.91 -32.85
C ALA A 245 -5.96 0.62 -32.71
N ALA A 246 -4.96 1.16 -31.99
CA ALA A 246 -4.73 2.59 -31.91
C ALA A 246 -4.31 3.21 -33.25
N GLN A 247 -3.44 2.54 -34.01
CA GLN A 247 -2.98 2.98 -35.33
C GLN A 247 -4.09 2.99 -36.39
N ALA A 248 -5.14 2.18 -36.20
CA ALA A 248 -6.32 2.16 -37.06
C ALA A 248 -7.28 3.34 -36.80
N LEU A 249 -7.10 4.09 -35.71
CA LEU A 249 -7.91 5.27 -35.39
C LEU A 249 -7.55 6.45 -36.30
N THR A 250 -8.57 7.20 -36.69
CA THR A 250 -8.43 8.39 -37.52
C THR A 250 -7.87 9.54 -36.70
N TRP A 251 -6.68 10.01 -37.06
CA TRP A 251 -6.08 11.24 -36.56
C TRP A 251 -5.57 12.10 -37.71
N ARG A 252 -5.85 13.41 -37.69
CA ARG A 252 -5.25 14.37 -38.62
C ARG A 252 -4.38 15.38 -37.90
N ASP A 253 -4.98 16.15 -37.00
CA ASP A 253 -4.32 17.19 -36.20
C ASP A 253 -5.25 17.61 -35.05
N ALA A 254 -4.72 18.42 -34.11
CA ALA A 254 -5.48 18.88 -32.94
C ALA A 254 -6.76 19.67 -33.27
N LYS A 255 -6.89 20.26 -34.47
CA LYS A 255 -8.11 20.98 -34.91
C LYS A 255 -9.11 20.04 -35.57
N ARG A 256 -8.67 18.87 -36.03
CA ARG A 256 -9.47 17.83 -36.71
C ARG A 256 -9.07 16.46 -36.14
N PRO A 257 -9.47 16.17 -34.90
CA PRO A 257 -8.89 15.05 -34.17
C PRO A 257 -9.44 13.68 -34.59
N GLY A 258 -10.46 13.63 -35.45
CA GLY A 258 -11.03 12.37 -35.94
C GLY A 258 -11.70 11.61 -34.80
N ASP A 259 -11.20 10.40 -34.51
CA ASP A 259 -11.75 9.53 -33.46
C ASP A 259 -11.30 9.92 -32.05
N TRP A 260 -10.35 10.86 -31.93
CA TRP A 260 -9.75 11.27 -30.68
C TRP A 260 -10.48 12.45 -30.03
N THR A 261 -10.62 12.39 -28.71
CA THR A 261 -11.19 13.44 -27.88
C THR A 261 -10.10 14.03 -26.97
N PRO A 262 -9.97 15.37 -26.87
CA PRO A 262 -9.04 15.95 -25.93
C PRO A 262 -9.51 15.71 -24.49
N VAL A 263 -8.58 15.34 -23.61
CA VAL A 263 -8.79 15.13 -22.19
C VAL A 263 -7.79 15.97 -21.43
N GLU A 264 -8.28 16.82 -20.53
CA GLU A 264 -7.42 17.63 -19.68
C GLU A 264 -7.02 16.83 -18.43
N ARG A 265 -5.72 16.78 -18.16
CA ARG A 265 -5.17 16.19 -16.94
C ARG A 265 -4.64 17.28 -16.04
N HIS A 266 -5.00 17.22 -14.77
CA HIS A 266 -4.62 18.21 -13.77
C HIS A 266 -3.61 17.63 -12.81
N PHE A 267 -2.55 18.40 -12.55
CA PHE A 267 -1.46 18.00 -11.68
C PHE A 267 -1.45 18.83 -10.39
N ARG A 268 -0.85 18.28 -9.33
CA ARG A 268 -0.97 18.85 -7.98
C ARG A 268 -0.22 20.16 -7.81
N ASP A 269 0.83 20.37 -8.60
CA ASP A 269 1.57 21.64 -8.72
C ASP A 269 0.80 22.71 -9.54
N GLY A 270 -0.42 22.39 -9.99
CA GLY A 270 -1.31 23.28 -10.72
C GLY A 270 -1.11 23.29 -12.22
N HIS A 271 -0.16 22.53 -12.78
CA HIS A 271 -0.05 22.42 -14.23
C HIS A 271 -1.14 21.54 -14.82
N THR A 272 -1.44 21.77 -16.10
CA THR A 272 -2.42 21.01 -16.86
C THR A 272 -1.79 20.52 -18.14
N GLU A 273 -2.03 19.26 -18.50
CA GLU A 273 -1.63 18.71 -19.79
C GLU A 273 -2.86 18.27 -20.58
N THR A 274 -2.85 18.56 -21.88
CA THR A 274 -3.84 17.99 -22.80
C THR A 274 -3.34 16.63 -23.30
N TRP A 275 -4.10 15.59 -22.95
CA TRP A 275 -3.99 14.27 -23.53
C TRP A 275 -5.11 14.07 -24.55
N TRP A 276 -5.02 13.00 -25.33
CA TRP A 276 -6.02 12.58 -26.29
C TRP A 276 -6.44 11.17 -25.97
N ALA A 277 -7.75 10.92 -25.93
CA ALA A 277 -8.31 9.60 -25.66
C ALA A 277 -9.28 9.16 -26.76
N ALA A 278 -9.37 7.86 -27.00
CA ALA A 278 -10.27 7.26 -27.96
C ALA A 278 -10.63 5.82 -27.56
N ASP A 279 -11.86 5.41 -27.88
CA ASP A 279 -12.24 3.99 -27.86
C ASP A 279 -11.73 3.29 -29.12
N ALA A 280 -11.09 2.14 -28.96
CA ALA A 280 -10.56 1.32 -30.05
C ALA A 280 -11.29 -0.03 -30.13
N ARG A 281 -11.27 -0.63 -31.31
CA ARG A 281 -11.85 -1.96 -31.56
C ARG A 281 -10.74 -2.99 -31.74
N LEU A 282 -10.81 -4.08 -30.98
CA LEU A 282 -9.80 -5.14 -31.00
C LEU A 282 -10.43 -6.47 -30.60
N GLY A 283 -10.66 -7.37 -31.54
CA GLY A 283 -11.34 -8.65 -31.26
C GLY A 283 -12.69 -8.43 -30.56
N GLY A 284 -12.81 -8.89 -29.30
CA GLY A 284 -14.00 -8.68 -28.47
C GLY A 284 -14.11 -7.31 -27.80
N TYR A 285 -13.08 -6.47 -27.85
CA TYR A 285 -13.09 -5.14 -27.25
C TYR A 285 -13.72 -4.10 -28.19
N GLY A 286 -14.49 -3.18 -27.63
CA GLY A 286 -15.05 -2.03 -28.35
C GLY A 286 -16.04 -1.21 -27.52
N PRO A 287 -16.47 -0.03 -28.01
CA PRO A 287 -17.39 0.85 -27.29
C PRO A 287 -18.76 0.20 -27.03
N ASP A 288 -19.23 -0.66 -27.93
CA ASP A 288 -20.51 -1.38 -27.80
C ASP A 288 -20.38 -2.71 -27.02
N SER A 289 -19.15 -3.12 -26.68
CA SER A 289 -18.86 -4.38 -26.02
C SER A 289 -18.92 -4.25 -24.49
N PRO A 290 -19.22 -5.34 -23.76
CA PRO A 290 -19.11 -5.37 -22.28
C PRO A 290 -17.70 -5.16 -21.74
N CYS A 291 -16.70 -5.10 -22.61
CA CYS A 291 -15.36 -4.67 -22.30
C CYS A 291 -14.85 -3.73 -23.39
N ARG A 292 -14.43 -2.53 -23.00
CA ARG A 292 -13.88 -1.52 -23.89
C ARG A 292 -12.35 -1.59 -23.91
N LEU A 293 -11.79 -1.22 -25.05
CA LEU A 293 -10.38 -0.86 -25.17
C LEU A 293 -10.32 0.65 -25.39
N LEU A 294 -9.60 1.34 -24.51
CA LEU A 294 -9.35 2.77 -24.61
C LEU A 294 -7.86 3.01 -24.83
N VAL A 295 -7.55 4.01 -25.64
CA VAL A 295 -6.19 4.49 -25.85
C VAL A 295 -6.13 5.93 -25.37
N ALA A 296 -5.15 6.27 -24.52
CA ALA A 296 -4.90 7.64 -24.08
C ALA A 296 -3.43 8.01 -24.29
N THR A 297 -3.14 9.14 -24.90
CA THR A 297 -1.76 9.52 -25.26
C THR A 297 -1.57 11.04 -25.33
N THR A 298 -0.32 11.49 -25.24
CA THR A 298 0.04 12.88 -25.56
C THR A 298 0.21 13.13 -27.06
N ASP A 299 0.42 12.09 -27.87
CA ASP A 299 0.66 12.21 -29.31
C ASP A 299 0.00 11.05 -30.08
N PRO A 300 -1.25 11.24 -30.57
CA PRO A 300 -1.96 10.25 -31.37
C PRO A 300 -1.24 9.81 -32.66
N ALA A 301 -0.38 10.66 -33.22
CA ALA A 301 0.33 10.33 -34.46
C ALA A 301 1.51 9.39 -34.22
N ARG A 302 2.17 9.49 -33.06
CA ARG A 302 3.39 8.73 -32.75
C ARG A 302 3.20 7.62 -31.73
N LEU A 303 2.18 7.70 -30.88
CA LEU A 303 1.91 6.75 -29.80
C LEU A 303 3.17 6.43 -28.96
N PRO A 304 3.82 7.45 -28.35
CA PRO A 304 5.06 7.27 -27.59
C PRO A 304 4.87 6.27 -26.45
N GLU A 305 5.76 5.29 -26.33
CA GLU A 305 5.64 4.15 -25.39
C GLU A 305 5.40 4.59 -23.93
N LYS A 306 6.13 5.61 -23.46
CA LYS A 306 6.05 6.10 -22.07
C LYS A 306 4.85 7.02 -21.80
N ALA A 307 4.20 7.51 -22.84
CA ALA A 307 3.10 8.46 -22.76
C ALA A 307 1.89 7.97 -23.58
N THR A 308 1.71 6.65 -23.66
CA THR A 308 0.54 6.02 -24.28
C THR A 308 0.04 4.90 -23.38
N TRP A 309 -1.23 5.00 -23.00
CA TRP A 309 -1.93 4.02 -22.19
C TRP A 309 -2.89 3.24 -23.08
N TYR A 310 -2.83 1.93 -22.98
CA TYR A 310 -3.82 1.02 -23.56
C TYR A 310 -4.59 0.42 -22.41
N LEU A 311 -5.88 0.74 -22.27
CA LEU A 311 -6.66 0.44 -21.09
C LEU A 311 -7.84 -0.46 -21.44
N ALA A 312 -8.04 -1.53 -20.67
CA ALA A 312 -9.24 -2.34 -20.71
C ALA A 312 -10.17 -1.98 -19.55
N THR A 313 -11.45 -1.82 -19.82
CA THR A 313 -12.47 -1.56 -18.79
C THR A 313 -13.79 -2.26 -19.07
N ASN A 314 -14.52 -2.62 -18.02
CA ASN A 314 -15.92 -3.07 -18.09
C ASN A 314 -16.92 -1.96 -17.73
N LEU A 315 -16.46 -0.71 -17.58
CA LEU A 315 -17.35 0.45 -17.46
C LEU A 315 -17.96 0.76 -18.84
N PRO A 316 -19.29 0.72 -18.99
CA PRO A 316 -19.93 0.93 -20.28
C PRO A 316 -19.60 2.28 -20.90
N HIS A 317 -19.57 2.35 -22.23
CA HIS A 317 -19.57 3.63 -22.93
C HIS A 317 -20.94 4.30 -22.72
N PRO A 318 -21.02 5.63 -22.54
CA PRO A 318 -22.30 6.33 -22.30
C PRO A 318 -23.36 6.05 -23.37
N ASP A 319 -22.95 5.97 -24.63
CA ASP A 319 -23.83 5.70 -25.77
C ASP A 319 -24.00 4.21 -26.10
N ALA A 320 -23.43 3.29 -25.31
CA ALA A 320 -23.54 1.86 -25.59
C ALA A 320 -24.99 1.37 -25.38
N PRO A 321 -25.49 0.42 -26.20
CA PRO A 321 -26.84 -0.13 -26.01
C PRO A 321 -27.09 -0.76 -24.63
N HIS A 322 -26.03 -1.24 -23.97
CA HIS A 322 -26.08 -1.88 -22.66
C HIS A 322 -25.75 -0.93 -21.49
N ALA A 323 -25.57 0.37 -21.75
CA ALA A 323 -25.17 1.38 -20.77
C ALA A 323 -26.15 1.51 -19.59
N THR A 324 -27.45 1.37 -19.84
CA THR A 324 -28.51 1.52 -18.81
C THR A 324 -28.89 0.22 -18.13
N THR A 325 -28.53 -0.92 -18.71
CA THR A 325 -28.90 -2.26 -18.21
C THR A 325 -27.72 -2.99 -17.55
N GLY A 326 -26.51 -2.47 -17.72
CA GLY A 326 -25.29 -3.03 -17.15
C GLY A 326 -25.20 -2.86 -15.62
N PRO A 327 -24.33 -3.64 -14.96
CA PRO A 327 -24.15 -3.57 -13.50
C PRO A 327 -23.38 -2.32 -13.02
N HIS A 328 -22.84 -1.53 -13.94
CA HIS A 328 -22.00 -0.37 -13.64
C HIS A 328 -22.50 0.86 -14.40
N GLN A 329 -22.48 2.01 -13.74
CA GLN A 329 -22.78 3.28 -14.41
C GLN A 329 -21.78 3.53 -15.54
N PRO A 330 -22.22 4.05 -16.70
CA PRO A 330 -21.33 4.38 -17.82
C PRO A 330 -20.26 5.39 -17.44
N ALA A 331 -19.13 5.36 -18.14
CA ALA A 331 -18.01 6.28 -17.93
C ALA A 331 -17.49 6.80 -19.27
N ASP A 332 -17.31 8.10 -19.40
CA ASP A 332 -16.72 8.72 -20.60
C ASP A 332 -15.19 8.55 -20.65
N LEU A 333 -14.58 8.98 -21.75
CA LEU A 333 -13.13 8.88 -21.95
C LEU A 333 -12.33 9.62 -20.86
N ALA A 334 -12.80 10.81 -20.46
CA ALA A 334 -12.11 11.64 -19.47
C ALA A 334 -12.14 10.99 -18.08
N GLU A 335 -13.26 10.39 -17.70
CA GLU A 335 -13.39 9.66 -16.44
C GLU A 335 -12.46 8.44 -16.40
N ILE A 336 -12.40 7.63 -17.46
CA ILE A 336 -11.50 6.46 -17.50
C ILE A 336 -10.03 6.88 -17.37
N VAL A 337 -9.63 7.95 -18.07
CA VAL A 337 -8.26 8.50 -17.98
C VAL A 337 -7.96 8.97 -16.56
N ARG A 338 -8.88 9.71 -15.92
CA ARG A 338 -8.76 10.16 -14.52
C ARG A 338 -8.65 8.99 -13.54
N LEU A 339 -9.50 7.97 -13.70
CA LEU A 339 -9.48 6.78 -12.84
C LEU A 339 -8.13 6.06 -12.94
N TYR A 340 -7.63 5.86 -14.15
CA TYR A 340 -6.33 5.22 -14.35
C TYR A 340 -5.16 6.10 -13.85
N GLY A 341 -5.25 7.42 -14.01
CA GLY A 341 -4.24 8.34 -13.51
C GLY A 341 -4.13 8.40 -11.98
N LEU A 342 -5.07 7.81 -11.23
CA LEU A 342 -4.93 7.58 -9.79
C LEU A 342 -4.01 6.40 -9.43
N ARG A 343 -3.67 5.52 -10.39
CA ARG A 343 -2.79 4.36 -10.16
C ARG A 343 -1.45 4.73 -9.47
N PRO A 344 -0.73 5.78 -9.87
CA PRO A 344 0.59 6.10 -9.32
C PRO A 344 0.61 6.38 -7.80
N TRP A 345 -0.53 6.63 -7.16
CA TRP A 345 -0.60 6.79 -5.69
C TRP A 345 -0.15 5.55 -4.92
N ILE A 346 -0.27 4.35 -5.51
CA ILE A 346 0.25 3.14 -4.86
C ILE A 346 1.78 3.12 -4.83
N GLU A 347 2.43 3.59 -5.91
CA GLU A 347 3.89 3.73 -5.96
C GLU A 347 4.36 4.79 -4.97
N GLN A 348 3.61 5.89 -4.84
CA GLN A 348 3.88 6.92 -3.84
C GLN A 348 3.76 6.37 -2.40
N SER A 349 2.71 5.60 -2.12
CA SER A 349 2.56 4.90 -0.85
C SER A 349 3.73 3.95 -0.58
N TYR A 350 4.14 3.17 -1.57
CA TYR A 350 5.30 2.27 -1.43
C TYR A 350 6.59 3.02 -1.10
N LYS A 351 6.86 4.14 -1.76
CA LYS A 351 8.03 4.97 -1.44
C LYS A 351 8.01 5.36 0.03
N GLN A 352 6.89 5.87 0.53
CA GLN A 352 6.80 6.34 1.91
C GLN A 352 6.87 5.21 2.93
N ILE A 353 6.10 4.13 2.76
CA ILE A 353 6.11 3.05 3.75
C ILE A 353 7.47 2.32 3.77
N LYS A 354 8.17 2.24 2.63
CA LYS A 354 9.51 1.63 2.56
C LYS A 354 10.60 2.56 3.03
N ASP A 355 10.65 3.75 2.47
CA ASP A 355 11.74 4.68 2.66
C ASP A 355 11.61 5.41 3.99
N GLU A 356 10.44 5.45 4.62
CA GLU A 356 10.27 6.10 5.93
C GLU A 356 9.86 5.12 7.01
N LEU A 357 8.79 4.34 6.83
CA LEU A 357 8.19 3.52 7.88
C LEU A 357 8.75 2.10 7.97
N GLY A 358 9.77 1.76 7.18
CA GLY A 358 10.52 0.52 7.36
C GLY A 358 9.84 -0.75 6.85
N TRP A 359 8.93 -0.65 5.89
CA TRP A 359 8.25 -1.80 5.26
C TRP A 359 9.18 -2.95 4.86
N ALA A 360 10.37 -2.63 4.36
CA ALA A 360 11.35 -3.62 3.90
C ALA A 360 12.41 -3.98 4.97
N ASP A 361 12.41 -3.29 6.11
CA ASP A 361 13.46 -3.36 7.13
C ASP A 361 13.26 -4.52 8.12
N PHE A 362 12.19 -5.32 7.95
CA PHE A 362 11.88 -6.39 8.89
C PHE A 362 12.92 -7.53 8.86
N PRO A 363 13.49 -7.91 10.02
CA PRO A 363 14.43 -9.02 10.15
C PRO A 363 13.74 -10.37 10.46
N VAL A 364 12.42 -10.45 10.33
CA VAL A 364 11.63 -11.65 10.69
C VAL A 364 11.53 -12.66 9.56
N ARG A 365 11.25 -13.92 9.92
CA ARG A 365 11.24 -15.06 8.98
C ARG A 365 9.88 -15.73 8.80
N SER A 366 9.01 -15.72 9.81
CA SER A 366 7.72 -16.42 9.74
C SER A 366 6.67 -15.58 9.01
N ASP A 367 5.74 -16.25 8.30
CA ASP A 367 4.59 -15.61 7.66
C ASP A 367 3.82 -14.71 8.64
N ARG A 368 3.56 -15.23 9.84
CA ARG A 368 2.87 -14.50 10.91
C ARG A 368 3.55 -13.17 11.24
N ALA A 369 4.86 -13.19 11.46
CA ALA A 369 5.60 -12.00 11.83
C ALA A 369 5.70 -10.99 10.67
N ILE A 370 5.82 -11.46 9.42
CA ILE A 370 5.84 -10.61 8.22
C ILE A 370 4.51 -9.85 8.09
N ARG A 371 3.38 -10.56 8.14
CA ARG A 371 2.05 -9.94 8.03
C ARG A 371 1.78 -8.93 9.14
N ARG A 372 2.19 -9.26 10.36
CA ARG A 372 2.07 -8.35 11.50
C ARG A 372 2.90 -7.09 11.33
N HIS A 373 4.14 -7.22 10.87
CA HIS A 373 4.98 -6.06 10.59
C HIS A 373 4.33 -5.16 9.54
N GLN A 374 3.89 -5.72 8.41
CA GLN A 374 3.22 -4.98 7.35
C GLN A 374 1.94 -4.28 7.84
N THR A 375 1.16 -4.95 8.69
CA THR A 375 -0.03 -4.37 9.33
C THR A 375 0.33 -3.20 10.24
N LEU A 376 1.39 -3.33 11.05
CA LEU A 376 1.85 -2.27 11.96
C LEU A 376 2.42 -1.07 11.19
N VAL A 377 3.12 -1.31 10.08
CA VAL A 377 3.56 -0.25 9.16
C VAL A 377 2.35 0.49 8.57
N ASN A 378 1.31 -0.23 8.15
CA ASN A 378 0.08 0.39 7.66
C ASN A 378 -0.66 1.16 8.77
N CYS A 379 -0.61 0.69 10.03
CA CYS A 379 -1.14 1.42 11.18
C CYS A 379 -0.39 2.74 11.41
N ALA A 380 0.95 2.70 11.39
CA ALA A 380 1.78 3.91 11.50
C ALA A 380 1.50 4.89 10.36
N PHE A 381 1.31 4.37 9.13
CA PHE A 381 0.94 5.20 7.98
C PHE A 381 -0.46 5.84 8.13
N SER A 382 -1.43 5.09 8.66
CA SER A 382 -2.79 5.61 8.90
C SER A 382 -2.81 6.65 10.04
N PHE A 383 -1.94 6.49 11.04
CA PHE A 383 -1.71 7.51 12.06
C PHE A 383 -1.20 8.83 11.46
N CYS A 384 -0.36 8.80 10.43
CA CYS A 384 0.06 10.03 9.75
C CYS A 384 -1.12 10.81 9.15
N TRP A 385 -2.13 10.12 8.60
CA TRP A 385 -3.36 10.76 8.11
C TRP A 385 -4.24 11.29 9.25
N ASP A 386 -4.42 10.51 10.30
CA ASP A 386 -5.15 10.90 11.51
C ASP A 386 -4.58 12.20 12.11
N GLN A 387 -3.25 12.35 12.11
CA GLN A 387 -2.59 13.56 12.61
C GLN A 387 -2.51 14.71 11.60
N TRP A 388 -2.57 14.42 10.29
CA TRP A 388 -2.59 15.47 9.27
C TRP A 388 -3.85 16.32 9.33
N PHE A 389 -4.99 15.68 9.60
CA PHE A 389 -6.29 16.35 9.66
C PHE A 389 -6.64 16.82 11.08
N ALA A 390 -5.90 16.38 12.09
CA ALA A 390 -6.06 16.86 13.45
C ALA A 390 -5.72 18.37 13.54
N PRO A 391 -6.51 19.17 14.26
CA PRO A 391 -6.11 20.54 14.59
C PRO A 391 -4.77 20.51 15.33
N PRO A 392 -3.85 21.47 15.08
CA PRO A 392 -2.59 21.52 15.80
C PRO A 392 -2.85 21.66 17.30
N GLY A 393 -2.57 20.59 18.04
CA GLY A 393 -2.63 20.58 19.50
C GLY A 393 -1.46 21.38 20.11
N PRO A 394 -1.55 21.76 21.40
CA PRO A 394 -0.41 22.34 22.10
C PRO A 394 0.76 21.36 22.08
N LEU A 395 1.93 21.83 21.63
CA LEU A 395 3.17 21.05 21.66
C LEU A 395 3.52 20.74 23.12
N ASP A 396 3.34 19.48 23.51
CA ASP A 396 3.72 19.04 24.85
C ASP A 396 5.24 18.84 24.92
N ALA A 397 5.94 19.86 25.42
CA ALA A 397 7.39 19.85 25.64
C ALA A 397 7.79 19.07 26.92
N THR A 398 6.84 18.38 27.57
CA THR A 398 7.09 17.70 28.86
C THR A 398 7.26 16.18 28.75
N ALA A 399 7.26 15.62 27.53
CA ALA A 399 7.43 14.19 27.34
C ALA A 399 8.77 13.71 27.96
N PRO A 400 8.73 12.81 28.96
CA PRO A 400 9.93 12.37 29.65
C PRO A 400 10.84 11.57 28.69
N ASP A 401 12.15 11.71 28.89
CA ASP A 401 13.16 10.87 28.23
C ASP A 401 12.80 9.38 28.40
N PRO A 402 13.10 8.52 27.42
CA PRO A 402 12.88 7.09 27.54
C PRO A 402 13.60 6.58 28.78
N CYS A 403 12.81 6.21 29.79
CA CYS A 403 13.32 5.89 31.13
C CYS A 403 14.34 4.73 31.06
N PRO A 404 15.53 4.87 31.67
CA PRO A 404 16.47 3.76 31.77
C PRO A 404 15.90 2.70 32.73
N GLY A 405 15.55 1.54 32.18
CA GLY A 405 15.46 0.24 32.85
C GLY A 405 14.80 0.19 34.23
N GLU A 406 13.49 -0.12 34.27
CA GLU A 406 12.84 -0.58 35.48
C GLU A 406 12.57 -2.10 35.44
N GLY A 407 13.06 -2.79 36.49
CA GLY A 407 12.46 -3.94 37.17
C GLY A 407 12.15 -5.23 36.39
N PRO A 408 12.65 -6.41 36.82
CA PRO A 408 12.15 -7.68 36.30
C PRO A 408 10.71 -7.92 36.76
N GLU A 409 9.80 -8.21 35.82
CA GLU A 409 8.40 -8.61 36.10
C GLU A 409 8.28 -10.05 36.68
N ARG A 410 9.39 -10.62 37.21
CA ARG A 410 9.43 -11.88 37.95
C ARG A 410 10.28 -11.72 39.21
N GLY A 411 9.82 -12.35 40.29
CA GLY A 411 10.22 -12.14 41.68
C GLY A 411 11.72 -12.02 41.97
N THR A 412 12.00 -11.28 43.05
CA THR A 412 13.29 -10.83 43.56
C THR A 412 14.34 -11.92 43.74
N ARG A 413 15.57 -11.64 43.32
CA ARG A 413 16.80 -12.15 43.95
C ARG A 413 17.80 -11.01 44.15
N HIS A 414 18.26 -10.87 45.39
CA HIS A 414 19.26 -9.90 45.83
C HIS A 414 20.67 -10.33 45.42
N THR A 415 21.51 -9.37 45.00
CA THR A 415 22.98 -9.49 45.04
C THR A 415 23.60 -8.09 45.22
N PRO A 416 24.66 -7.90 46.03
CA PRO A 416 25.16 -6.58 46.44
C PRO A 416 26.19 -5.97 45.46
N PRO A 417 26.56 -4.68 45.62
CA PRO A 417 27.26 -3.90 44.60
C PRO A 417 28.79 -4.00 44.66
N GLY A 418 29.43 -3.91 43.49
CA GLY A 418 30.87 -3.72 43.27
C GLY A 418 31.16 -2.46 42.43
N PRO A 419 32.42 -1.99 42.38
CA PRO A 419 32.73 -0.58 42.57
C PRO A 419 32.78 0.29 41.31
N THR A 420 32.60 1.58 41.59
CA THR A 420 32.63 2.78 40.74
C THR A 420 33.97 2.97 40.02
N ALA A 421 33.92 3.26 38.72
CA ALA A 421 35.03 3.85 37.98
C ALA A 421 34.54 5.11 37.23
N LEU A 422 35.09 6.25 37.63
CA LEU A 422 35.03 7.54 36.95
C LEU A 422 35.83 7.50 35.64
N LEU A 423 35.40 8.34 34.68
CA LEU A 423 36.13 9.06 33.60
C LEU A 423 35.25 9.07 32.33
N ALA A 424 35.06 10.15 31.56
CA ALA A 424 35.60 11.50 31.58
C ALA A 424 34.57 12.44 30.92
N GLN A 425 34.58 13.70 31.37
CA GLN A 425 33.78 14.80 30.81
C GLN A 425 34.35 15.22 29.45
N GLY A 426 33.48 15.28 28.43
CA GLY A 426 33.79 15.84 27.12
C GLY A 426 32.53 16.41 26.49
N LEU A 427 32.54 17.73 26.28
CA LEU A 427 31.45 18.54 25.74
C LEU A 427 31.02 18.05 24.34
N THR A 428 29.83 17.45 24.23
CA THR A 428 29.12 17.27 22.96
C THR A 428 27.93 18.23 22.92
N ARG A 429 27.93 19.11 21.91
CA ARG A 429 26.77 19.90 21.54
C ARG A 429 25.62 18.94 21.24
N HIS A 430 24.55 19.04 22.03
CA HIS A 430 23.32 18.26 21.88
C HIS A 430 22.72 18.46 20.47
N PRO A 431 22.57 17.41 19.66
CA PRO A 431 21.50 17.36 18.68
C PRO A 431 20.20 17.09 19.46
N VAL A 432 19.28 18.05 19.47
CA VAL A 432 17.95 17.85 20.06
C VAL A 432 17.23 16.81 19.21
N LEU A 433 16.93 15.65 19.81
CA LEU A 433 16.09 14.62 19.21
C LEU A 433 14.72 15.24 18.90
N ALA A 434 14.31 15.24 17.64
CA ALA A 434 12.97 15.68 17.27
C ALA A 434 11.94 14.77 17.93
N HIS A 435 11.00 15.33 18.70
CA HIS A 435 9.93 14.57 19.33
C HIS A 435 9.07 13.85 18.28
N PRO A 436 8.50 12.67 18.60
CA PRO A 436 7.57 11.96 17.74
C PRO A 436 6.37 12.80 17.29
N SER A 437 5.99 13.86 18.03
CA SER A 437 4.95 14.83 17.64
C SER A 437 5.36 15.74 16.47
N HIS A 438 6.65 16.01 16.30
CA HIS A 438 7.18 16.81 15.22
C HIS A 438 7.43 16.02 13.93
N HIS A 439 7.32 14.69 13.96
CA HIS A 439 7.63 13.82 12.82
C HIS A 439 6.46 13.42 11.91
N PRO A 440 5.20 13.23 12.36
CA PRO A 440 4.09 12.93 11.47
C PRO A 440 3.88 14.10 10.51
N HIS A 441 3.86 15.34 11.01
CA HIS A 441 3.62 16.51 10.17
C HIS A 441 4.63 16.72 9.01
N PRO A 442 5.97 16.50 9.17
CA PRO A 442 6.93 16.51 8.07
C PRO A 442 6.99 15.20 7.29
N LEU A 443 6.68 14.04 7.89
CA LEU A 443 6.47 12.80 7.12
C LEU A 443 5.35 13.03 6.11
N VAL A 444 4.25 13.68 6.52
CA VAL A 444 3.16 14.04 5.61
C VAL A 444 3.34 15.35 4.84
N ALA A 445 4.09 16.34 5.30
CA ALA A 445 4.44 17.50 4.46
C ALA A 445 5.48 17.15 3.38
N SER A 446 6.36 16.17 3.62
CA SER A 446 7.15 15.53 2.56
C SER A 446 6.30 14.66 1.62
N MET A 447 5.03 14.36 1.96
CA MET A 447 4.07 13.68 1.08
C MET A 447 3.59 14.56 -0.09
N ASP A 448 3.84 15.87 -0.08
CA ASP A 448 3.28 16.80 -1.07
C ASP A 448 4.25 17.23 -2.17
N GLY A 449 5.57 17.13 -1.98
CA GLY A 449 6.53 17.71 -2.94
C GLY A 449 6.74 16.92 -4.24
N HIS A 450 6.40 15.63 -4.29
CA HIS A 450 6.84 14.72 -5.38
C HIS A 450 5.82 13.61 -5.75
N GLY A 451 4.54 13.77 -5.36
CA GLY A 451 3.50 12.77 -5.61
C GLY A 451 2.90 12.85 -7.02
N PRO A 452 2.78 11.74 -7.77
CA PRO A 452 2.09 11.70 -9.06
C PRO A 452 0.55 11.87 -8.92
N THR A 453 -0.07 12.60 -9.85
CA THR A 453 -1.47 13.10 -9.79
C THR A 453 -2.44 12.32 -10.72
N PRO A 454 -3.77 12.28 -10.43
CA PRO A 454 -4.87 11.74 -11.27
C PRO A 454 -4.85 12.01 -12.79
#